data_AF-A0A7D9L7W7-F1
#
_entry.id   AF-A0A7D9L7W7-F1
#
_cell.length_a   1.000
_cell.length_b   1.000
_cell.length_c   1.000
_cell.angle_alpha   90.00
_cell.angle_beta   90.00
_cell.angle_gamma   90.00
#
_symmetry.space_group_name_H-M   'P 1'
#
loop_
_entity.id
_entity.type
_entity.pdbx_description
1 polymer ?
#
loop_
_entity_poly.entity_id
_entity_poly.type
_entity_poly.pdbx_seq_one_letter_code
_entity_poly.pdbx_strand_id
1 'polypeptide(L)'
;MRGHWDHKHYLAKPVIENVIDFEIQDVYLFATKKSNNGIDLYVGYHYHDISKAEFPNTLRTEDYVIADASEGQVFVAVNHNKNTSHLYISDVNGKKYTLSMERVLLYSPNLQQHSWLRYAVM
;
A
#
# COMPACT_ATOMS: atom_id res chain seq x y z
N MET A 1 5.48 34.34 38.80
CA MET A 1 6.25 33.21 38.26
C MET A 1 5.57 32.77 36.97
N ARG A 2 6.16 33.09 35.81
CA ARG A 2 5.55 32.84 34.50
C ARG A 2 6.04 31.46 34.05
N GLY A 3 5.16 30.47 34.07
CA GLY A 3 5.48 29.11 33.64
C GLY A 3 5.90 29.10 32.18
N HIS A 4 7.17 28.78 31.93
CA HIS A 4 7.69 28.50 30.60
C HIS A 4 7.30 27.07 30.26
N TRP A 5 6.15 26.91 29.61
CA TRP A 5 5.69 25.61 29.11
C TRP A 5 6.49 25.25 27.87
N ASP A 6 7.36 24.24 27.98
CA ASP A 6 8.06 23.68 26.82
C ASP A 6 7.11 22.73 26.07
N HIS A 7 6.66 23.16 24.90
CA HIS A 7 5.75 22.40 24.03
C HIS A 7 6.45 21.27 23.25
N LYS A 8 7.75 21.05 23.43
CA LYS A 8 8.53 20.12 22.58
C LYS A 8 8.38 18.62 22.91
N HIS A 9 7.65 18.25 23.95
CA HIS A 9 7.59 16.86 24.42
C HIS A 9 6.25 16.13 24.19
N TYR A 10 5.26 16.74 23.54
CA TYR A 10 3.93 16.12 23.31
C TYR A 10 3.62 15.77 21.86
N LEU A 11 4.59 15.86 20.94
CA LEU A 11 4.38 15.44 19.57
C LEU A 11 4.57 13.93 19.49
N ALA A 12 3.47 13.19 19.30
CA ALA A 12 3.53 11.77 18.94
C ALA A 12 4.42 11.61 17.70
N LYS A 13 5.40 10.70 17.77
CA LYS A 13 6.25 10.40 16.61
C LYS A 13 5.38 9.74 15.53
N PRO A 14 5.48 10.18 14.26
CA PRO A 14 4.72 9.57 13.19
C PRO A 14 5.14 8.10 12.99
N VAL A 15 4.17 7.24 12.69
CA VAL A 15 4.42 5.80 12.46
C VAL A 15 5.18 5.56 11.15
N ILE A 16 4.96 6.42 10.16
CA ILE A 16 5.65 6.44 8.87
C ILE A 16 5.62 7.86 8.30
N GLU A 17 6.71 8.27 7.66
CA GLU A 17 6.84 9.59 7.02
C GLU A 17 7.02 9.47 5.50
N ASN A 18 6.77 10.58 4.78
CA ASN A 18 6.94 10.71 3.33
C ASN A 18 6.12 9.69 2.52
N VAL A 19 4.85 9.51 2.90
CA VAL A 19 3.89 8.62 2.23
C VAL A 19 3.07 9.38 1.19
N ILE A 20 2.68 8.69 0.12
CA ILE A 20 1.75 9.18 -0.90
C ILE A 20 0.33 8.82 -0.44
N ASP A 21 0.10 7.53 -0.20
CA ASP A 21 -1.16 6.97 0.28
C ASP A 21 -0.93 6.15 1.54
N PHE A 22 -1.99 6.01 2.34
CA PHE A 22 -1.99 5.23 3.57
C PHE A 22 -3.37 4.60 3.78
N GLU A 23 -3.40 3.32 4.11
CA GLU A 23 -4.62 2.56 4.34
C GLU A 23 -4.42 1.56 5.50
N ILE A 24 -5.49 1.30 6.24
CA ILE A 24 -5.54 0.22 7.23
C ILE A 24 -6.68 -0.69 6.81
N GLN A 25 -6.38 -1.98 6.61
CA GLN A 25 -7.37 -3.01 6.32
C GLN A 25 -7.10 -4.20 7.22
N ASP A 26 -8.09 -4.51 8.05
CA ASP A 26 -7.99 -5.52 9.10
C ASP A 26 -6.75 -5.31 9.99
N VAL A 27 -5.84 -6.29 10.06
CA VAL A 27 -4.60 -6.25 10.86
C VAL A 27 -3.41 -5.65 10.12
N TYR A 28 -3.60 -5.20 8.88
CA TYR A 28 -2.53 -4.65 8.04
C TYR A 28 -2.61 -3.14 7.94
N LEU A 29 -1.44 -2.52 7.88
CA LEU A 29 -1.25 -1.12 7.55
C LEU A 29 -0.47 -1.07 6.25
N PHE A 30 -1.00 -0.38 5.25
CA PHE A 30 -0.37 -0.19 3.95
C PHE A 30 0.00 1.28 3.78
N ALA A 31 1.15 1.53 3.18
CA ALA A 31 1.55 2.85 2.76
C ALA A 31 2.35 2.79 1.47
N THR A 32 2.20 3.80 0.62
CA THR A 32 2.97 3.90 -0.63
C THR A 32 4.00 5.00 -0.52
N LYS A 33 5.19 4.79 -1.09
CA LYS A 33 6.23 5.83 -1.20
C LYS A 33 6.79 5.90 -2.61
N LYS A 34 7.16 7.10 -3.03
CA LYS A 34 7.87 7.29 -4.30
C LYS A 34 9.24 6.61 -4.24
N SER A 35 9.57 5.88 -5.29
CA SER A 35 10.87 5.24 -5.46
C SER A 35 11.50 5.63 -6.81
N ASN A 36 12.76 5.24 -7.01
CA ASN A 36 13.44 5.48 -8.29
C ASN A 36 12.72 4.77 -9.46
N ASN A 37 12.05 3.64 -9.19
CA ASN A 37 11.35 2.84 -10.18
C ASN A 37 9.82 2.87 -9.99
N GLY A 38 9.28 4.04 -9.64
CA GLY A 38 7.83 4.26 -9.51
C GLY A 38 7.41 4.41 -8.07
N ILE A 39 6.65 3.44 -7.55
CA ILE A 39 6.10 3.44 -6.20
C ILE A 39 6.42 2.12 -5.50
N ASP A 40 6.86 2.21 -4.25
CA ASP A 40 7.08 1.07 -3.36
C ASP A 40 5.93 0.96 -2.35
N LEU A 41 5.48 -0.27 -2.11
CA LEU A 41 4.54 -0.60 -1.04
C LEU A 41 5.30 -0.86 0.27
N TYR A 42 4.79 -0.30 1.36
CA TYR A 42 5.21 -0.56 2.73
C TYR A 42 4.05 -1.19 3.47
N VAL A 43 4.36 -2.15 4.33
CA VAL A 43 3.37 -2.90 5.10
C VAL A 43 3.79 -2.98 6.57
N GLY A 44 2.84 -2.76 7.47
CA GLY A 44 2.91 -3.15 8.88
C GLY A 44 1.88 -4.24 9.16
N TYR A 45 2.25 -5.19 10.02
CA TYR A 45 1.35 -6.26 10.47
C TYR A 45 1.08 -6.05 11.97
N HIS A 46 -0.18 -6.21 12.41
CA HIS A 46 -0.64 -5.82 13.74
C HIS A 46 -0.23 -4.40 14.16
N TYR A 47 -0.24 -3.48 13.18
CA TYR A 47 0.05 -2.06 13.37
C TYR A 47 1.48 -1.73 13.86
N HIS A 48 2.44 -2.66 13.71
CA HIS A 48 3.84 -2.44 14.04
C HIS A 48 4.79 -2.82 12.89
N ASP A 49 6.07 -2.46 13.03
CA ASP A 49 7.19 -2.84 12.14
C ASP A 49 6.94 -2.65 10.65
N ILE A 50 6.52 -1.43 10.28
CA ILE A 50 6.31 -1.05 8.88
C ILE A 50 7.62 -1.17 8.11
N SER A 51 7.62 -2.02 7.08
CA SER A 51 8.77 -2.26 6.21
C SER A 51 8.35 -2.32 4.75
N LYS A 52 9.31 -2.10 3.84
CA LYS A 52 9.07 -2.25 2.40
C LYS A 52 8.69 -3.69 2.07
N ALA A 53 7.64 -3.87 1.28
CA ALA A 53 7.23 -5.15 0.73
C ALA A 53 8.13 -5.58 -0.42
N GLU A 54 8.33 -6.89 -0.54
CA GLU A 54 9.17 -7.54 -1.55
C GLU A 54 8.31 -8.22 -2.61
N PHE A 55 8.49 -7.81 -3.86
CA PHE A 55 7.81 -8.39 -5.02
C PHE A 55 8.82 -9.04 -5.98
N PRO A 56 8.49 -10.19 -6.58
CA PRO A 56 9.35 -10.85 -7.57
C PRO A 56 9.12 -10.22 -8.96
N ASN A 57 9.26 -8.89 -9.07
CA ASN A 57 9.12 -8.18 -10.35
C ASN A 57 10.28 -7.20 -10.57
N THR A 58 10.59 -6.96 -11.84
CA THR A 58 11.57 -5.95 -12.27
C THR A 58 10.91 -4.78 -12.99
N LEU A 59 9.59 -4.86 -13.19
CA LEU A 59 8.81 -3.84 -13.88
C LEU A 59 8.67 -2.61 -12.98
N ARG A 60 8.59 -1.44 -13.61
CA ARG A 60 8.19 -0.21 -12.92
C ARG A 60 6.79 -0.41 -12.33
N THR A 61 6.56 0.07 -11.11
CA THR A 61 5.23 0.02 -10.48
C THR A 61 4.60 1.41 -10.46
N GLU A 62 3.39 1.52 -10.99
CA GLU A 62 2.61 2.76 -11.04
C GLU A 62 1.60 2.87 -9.91
N ASP A 63 1.05 1.75 -9.42
CA ASP A 63 0.02 1.75 -8.39
C ASP A 63 -0.15 0.37 -7.72
N TYR A 64 -0.74 0.36 -6.52
CA TYR A 64 -1.13 -0.85 -5.79
C TYR A 64 -2.60 -0.76 -5.41
N VAL A 65 -3.36 -1.84 -5.64
CA VAL A 65 -4.74 -1.96 -5.17
C VAL A 65 -4.83 -3.19 -4.29
N ILE A 66 -5.12 -2.98 -3.01
CA ILE A 66 -5.39 -4.07 -2.06
C ILE A 66 -6.75 -4.65 -2.43
N ALA A 67 -6.75 -5.88 -2.95
CA ALA A 67 -7.97 -6.56 -3.40
C ALA A 67 -8.66 -7.28 -2.24
N ASP A 68 -7.88 -7.87 -1.34
CA ASP A 68 -8.34 -8.49 -0.10
C ASP A 68 -7.17 -8.60 0.90
N ALA A 69 -7.48 -8.55 2.20
CA ALA A 69 -6.51 -8.74 3.27
C ALA A 69 -7.11 -9.48 4.49
N SER A 70 -8.23 -10.17 4.33
CA SER A 70 -9.07 -10.66 5.43
C SER A 70 -8.70 -12.05 5.95
N GLU A 71 -8.00 -12.86 5.15
CA GLU A 71 -7.76 -14.29 5.46
C GLU A 71 -6.30 -14.59 5.86
N GLY A 72 -5.65 -13.65 6.56
CA GLY A 72 -4.27 -13.85 7.04
C GLY A 72 -3.22 -13.83 5.91
N GLN A 73 -3.58 -13.32 4.74
CA GLN A 73 -2.71 -13.03 3.62
C GLN A 73 -3.30 -11.86 2.82
N VAL A 74 -2.45 -11.16 2.07
CA VAL A 74 -2.83 -9.98 1.29
C VAL A 74 -2.84 -10.35 -0.19
N PHE A 75 -3.97 -10.13 -0.83
CA PHE A 75 -4.11 -10.12 -2.28
C PHE A 75 -3.96 -8.67 -2.76
N VAL A 76 -2.94 -8.43 -3.58
CA VAL A 76 -2.66 -7.09 -4.11
C VAL A 76 -2.51 -7.15 -5.62
N ALA A 77 -3.25 -6.30 -6.32
CA ALA A 77 -3.04 -6.05 -7.73
C ALA A 77 -2.02 -4.92 -7.89
N VAL A 78 -0.92 -5.21 -8.58
CA VAL A 78 0.15 -4.26 -8.86
C VAL A 78 0.01 -3.78 -10.30
N ASN A 79 -0.16 -2.47 -10.50
CA ASN A 79 -0.20 -1.88 -11.83
C ASN A 79 1.21 -1.49 -12.29
N HIS A 80 1.59 -1.90 -13.49
CA HIS A 80 2.90 -1.59 -14.06
C HIS A 80 2.83 -0.54 -15.18
N ASN A 81 1.72 -0.53 -15.92
CA ASN A 81 1.41 0.46 -16.96
C ASN A 81 -0.10 0.40 -17.28
N LYS A 82 -0.57 1.25 -18.20
CA LYS A 82 -1.97 1.32 -18.65
C LYS A 82 -2.64 -0.02 -19.03
N ASN A 83 -1.87 -1.04 -19.41
CA ASN A 83 -2.39 -2.30 -19.96
C ASN A 83 -1.83 -3.54 -19.23
N THR A 84 -1.03 -3.36 -18.19
CA THR A 84 -0.34 -4.48 -17.53
C THR A 84 -0.46 -4.33 -16.03
N SER A 85 -1.25 -5.21 -15.43
CA SER A 85 -1.31 -5.38 -13.99
C SER A 85 -1.26 -6.86 -13.64
N HIS A 86 -0.74 -7.19 -12.46
CA HIS A 86 -0.54 -8.56 -11.99
C HIS A 86 -1.08 -8.69 -10.57
N LEU A 87 -1.70 -9.83 -10.25
CA LEU A 87 -2.16 -10.15 -8.92
C LEU A 87 -1.10 -10.94 -8.18
N TYR A 88 -0.79 -10.50 -6.96
CA TYR A 88 0.16 -11.15 -6.07
C TYR A 88 -0.50 -11.51 -4.75
N ILE A 89 0.02 -12.56 -4.12
CA ILE A 89 -0.40 -13.03 -2.80
C ILE A 89 0.80 -12.97 -1.87
N SER A 90 0.61 -12.45 -0.65
CA SER A 90 1.66 -12.33 0.34
C SER A 90 1.84 -13.58 1.22
N ASP A 91 2.93 -13.58 1.98
CA ASP A 91 3.02 -14.30 3.25
C ASP A 91 2.11 -13.68 4.33
N VAL A 92 2.03 -14.30 5.50
CA VAL A 92 1.14 -13.88 6.59
C VAL A 92 1.42 -12.49 7.15
N ASN A 93 2.61 -11.95 6.93
CA ASN A 93 2.99 -10.62 7.40
C ASN A 93 2.75 -9.54 6.33
N GLY A 94 2.26 -9.91 5.15
CA GLY A 94 2.08 -8.99 4.04
C GLY A 94 3.37 -8.53 3.39
N LYS A 95 4.53 -9.11 3.74
CA LYS A 95 5.88 -8.59 3.40
C LYS A 95 6.45 -9.20 2.14
N LYS A 96 6.26 -10.50 1.93
CA LYS A 96 6.84 -11.21 0.78
C LYS A 96 5.74 -11.68 -0.14
N TYR A 97 5.80 -11.25 -1.39
CA TYR A 97 4.77 -11.56 -2.38
C TYR A 97 5.23 -12.62 -3.36
N THR A 98 4.27 -13.36 -3.89
CA THR A 98 4.45 -14.28 -5.02
C THR A 98 3.42 -13.96 -6.09
N LEU A 99 3.79 -14.14 -7.36
CA LEU A 99 2.91 -13.91 -8.49
C LEU A 99 1.81 -14.98 -8.50
N SER A 100 0.55 -14.56 -8.43
CA SER A 100 -0.60 -15.46 -8.51
C SER A 100 -1.21 -15.48 -9.91
N MET A 101 -1.35 -14.31 -10.55
CA MET A 101 -1.95 -14.21 -11.86
C MET A 101 -1.42 -13.01 -12.63
N GLU A 102 -1.09 -13.22 -13.91
CA GLU A 102 -0.69 -12.15 -14.81
C GLU A 102 -1.90 -11.51 -15.51
N ARG A 103 -1.72 -10.25 -15.93
CA ARG A 103 -2.65 -9.47 -16.76
C ARG A 103 -4.09 -9.43 -16.22
N VAL A 104 -4.23 -9.20 -14.92
CA VAL A 104 -5.55 -8.99 -14.32
C VAL A 104 -6.13 -7.67 -14.81
N LEU A 105 -7.46 -7.61 -14.97
CA LEU A 105 -8.12 -6.36 -15.29
C LEU A 105 -8.16 -5.52 -14.02
N LEU A 106 -7.41 -4.41 -14.00
CA LEU A 106 -7.38 -3.50 -12.87
C LEU A 106 -7.96 -2.14 -13.28
N TYR A 107 -8.88 -1.64 -12.46
CA TYR A 107 -9.36 -0.28 -12.53
C TYR A 107 -8.77 0.52 -11.36
N SER A 108 -7.89 1.48 -11.66
CA SER A 108 -7.43 2.47 -10.69
C SER A 108 -8.01 3.84 -11.05
N PRO A 109 -8.88 4.42 -10.22
CA PRO A 109 -9.48 5.73 -10.45
C PRO A 109 -8.44 6.85 -10.59
N ASN A 110 -7.32 6.73 -9.88
CA ASN A 110 -6.23 7.70 -9.89
C ASN A 110 -5.46 7.71 -11.22
N LEU A 111 -5.53 6.59 -11.97
CA LEU A 111 -4.88 6.45 -13.27
C LEU A 111 -5.82 6.65 -14.47
N GLN A 112 -7.14 6.58 -14.29
CA GLN A 112 -8.12 6.72 -15.38
C GLN A 112 -9.30 7.65 -15.03
N GLN A 113 -9.27 8.88 -15.57
CA GLN A 113 -10.29 9.92 -15.38
C GLN A 113 -11.67 9.64 -16.02
N HIS A 114 -11.86 8.54 -16.78
CA HIS A 114 -13.03 8.39 -17.68
C HIS A 114 -13.83 7.08 -17.56
N SER A 115 -13.79 6.37 -16.44
CA SER A 115 -14.63 5.16 -16.28
C SER A 115 -15.56 5.22 -15.06
N TRP A 116 -16.70 4.55 -15.20
CA TRP A 116 -17.94 4.71 -14.44
C TRP A 116 -18.12 3.72 -13.28
N LEU A 117 -17.19 2.79 -13.09
CA LEU A 117 -17.23 1.80 -12.01
C LEU A 117 -16.60 2.40 -10.75
N ARG A 118 -17.41 3.08 -9.92
CA ARG A 118 -17.02 3.37 -8.54
C ARG A 118 -17.33 2.14 -7.70
N TYR A 119 -16.38 1.72 -6.85
CA TYR A 119 -16.60 0.73 -5.79
C TYR A 119 -17.91 1.08 -5.06
N ALA A 120 -18.94 0.25 -5.26
CA ALA A 120 -20.14 0.30 -4.45
C ALA A 120 -19.86 -0.49 -3.18
N VAL A 121 -19.57 0.22 -2.10
CA VAL A 121 -19.72 -0.34 -0.75
C VAL A 121 -21.14 0.00 -0.34
N MET A 122 -21.94 -1.04 -0.08
CA MET A 122 -23.28 -0.96 0.51
C MET A 122 -23.18 -0.96 2.03
#